data_AF-A0A9D1G0H5-F1
#
_entry.id   AF-A0A9D1G0H5-F1
#
_cell.length_a   1.000
_cell.length_b   1.000
_cell.length_c   1.000
_cell.angle_alpha   90.00
_cell.angle_beta   90.00
_cell.angle_gamma   90.00
#
_symmetry.space_group_name_H-M   'P 1'
#
loop_
_entity.id
_entity.type
_entity.pdbx_description
1 polymer ?
#
loop_
_entity_poly.entity_id
_entity_poly.type
_entity_poly.pdbx_seq_one_letter_code
_entity_poly.pdbx_strand_id
1 'polypeptide(L)'
;FIDNIFRFVQAGSEVSTLLGRMPSAVGYQPTLATDMGTLQERIASTSSGSVTSVQAVYVPADDLTDPAPATTFTHLDATTVLSRKIAEQGIYPAVDPLESTSRILEADIVGEEHYQVARSVQETLQKYNELQDIIAILGMDELSDEDKKIVLRARRMQRFLSQPFHVAEKFSGVPGRYVPREETIRGFREIVDGKMDDYPEAAFFNVGGIDEVREKAEKLKEE
;
A
#
# COMPACT_ATOMS: atom_id res chain seq x y z
N PHE A 1 15.07 -3.55 9.42
CA PHE A 1 14.44 -2.24 9.26
C PHE A 1 15.54 -1.20 9.05
N ILE A 2 15.51 -0.47 7.94
CA ILE A 2 16.43 0.64 7.64
C ILE A 2 15.60 1.91 7.53
N ASP A 3 15.90 2.91 8.36
CA ASP A 3 15.22 4.20 8.37
C ASP A 3 16.27 5.33 8.45
N ASN A 4 16.54 6.11 7.40
CA ASN A 4 15.98 6.12 6.05
C ASN A 4 17.09 5.82 5.04
N ILE A 5 16.85 4.94 4.04
CA ILE A 5 17.89 4.54 3.07
C ILE A 5 18.35 5.71 2.20
N PHE A 6 17.50 6.72 1.99
CA PHE A 6 17.91 7.96 1.31
C PHE A 6 19.04 8.69 2.06
N ARG A 7 19.06 8.64 3.40
CA ARG A 7 20.13 9.27 4.19
C ARG A 7 21.48 8.59 4.00
N PHE A 8 21.49 7.29 3.70
CA PHE A 8 22.71 6.59 3.30
C PHE A 8 23.27 7.14 1.99
N VAL A 9 22.39 7.37 0.99
CA VAL A 9 22.77 8.01 -0.28
C VAL A 9 23.27 9.44 -0.06
N GLN A 10 22.54 10.23 0.72
CA GLN A 10 22.89 11.63 1.01
C GLN A 10 24.27 11.75 1.67
N ALA A 11 24.54 10.94 2.70
CA ALA A 11 25.85 10.93 3.35
C ALA A 11 26.96 10.52 2.36
N GLY A 12 26.68 9.57 1.46
CA GLY A 12 27.60 9.19 0.38
C GLY A 12 27.93 10.34 -0.57
N SER A 13 26.94 11.16 -0.93
CA SER A 13 27.13 12.37 -1.76
C SER A 13 27.99 13.43 -1.05
N GLU A 14 27.77 13.66 0.24
CA GLU A 14 28.57 14.59 1.05
C GLU A 14 30.03 14.15 1.14
N VAL A 15 30.28 12.87 1.44
CA VAL A 15 31.63 12.31 1.50
C VAL A 15 32.32 12.33 0.13
N SER A 16 31.60 12.02 -0.95
CA SER A 16 32.14 12.06 -2.31
C SER A 16 32.62 13.46 -2.69
N THR A 17 31.86 14.48 -2.31
CA THR A 17 32.23 15.89 -2.50
C THR A 17 33.51 16.24 -1.72
N LEU A 18 33.61 15.82 -0.46
CA LEU A 18 34.80 16.06 0.38
C LEU A 18 36.06 15.34 -0.16
N LEU A 19 35.89 14.19 -0.81
CA LEU A 19 36.97 13.46 -1.48
C LEU A 19 37.39 14.08 -2.82
N GLY A 20 36.75 15.17 -3.25
CA GLY A 20 37.06 15.86 -4.51
C GLY A 20 36.65 15.09 -5.76
N ARG A 21 35.70 14.14 -5.65
CA ARG A 21 35.14 13.45 -6.81
C ARG A 21 34.19 14.39 -7.55
N MET A 22 34.21 14.37 -8.88
CA MET A 22 33.22 15.12 -9.66
C MET A 22 31.82 14.57 -9.40
N PRO A 23 30.82 15.44 -9.11
CA PRO A 23 29.44 15.01 -8.93
C PRO A 23 28.84 14.52 -10.25
N SER A 24 27.91 13.58 -10.14
CA SER A 24 27.13 13.04 -11.25
C SER A 24 25.76 13.74 -11.36
N ALA A 25 24.78 13.09 -11.99
CA ALA A 25 23.42 13.60 -12.14
C ALA A 25 22.85 14.12 -10.80
N VAL A 26 22.25 15.30 -10.84
CA VAL A 26 21.55 15.95 -9.71
C VAL A 26 22.44 16.16 -8.46
N GLY A 27 23.77 16.03 -8.59
CA GLY A 27 24.72 16.25 -7.49
C GLY A 27 25.07 14.98 -6.69
N TYR A 28 24.58 13.81 -7.09
CA TYR A 28 24.90 12.55 -6.43
C TYR A 28 26.34 12.08 -6.71
N GLN A 29 26.86 11.19 -5.86
CA GLN A 29 28.17 10.58 -6.07
C GLN A 29 28.19 9.73 -7.37
N PRO A 30 29.30 9.71 -8.13
CA PRO A 30 29.41 8.88 -9.32
C PRO A 30 29.38 7.36 -9.03
N THR A 31 29.58 6.96 -7.77
CA THR A 31 29.56 5.57 -7.30
C THR A 31 28.20 5.11 -6.77
N LEU A 32 27.14 5.91 -6.93
CA LEU A 32 25.81 5.68 -6.31
C LEU A 32 25.31 4.25 -6.50
N ALA A 33 25.27 3.76 -7.73
CA ALA A 33 24.77 2.42 -8.04
C ALA A 33 25.62 1.31 -7.40
N THR A 34 26.94 1.44 -7.43
CA THR A 34 27.86 0.44 -6.85
C THR A 34 27.76 0.41 -5.33
N ASP A 35 27.69 1.57 -4.69
CA ASP A 35 27.58 1.68 -3.23
C ASP A 35 26.24 1.13 -2.74
N MET A 36 25.16 1.42 -3.48
CA MET A 36 23.83 0.85 -3.21
C MET A 36 23.83 -0.67 -3.39
N GLY A 37 24.33 -1.18 -4.52
CA GLY A 37 24.37 -2.62 -4.79
C GLY A 37 25.18 -3.38 -3.74
N THR A 38 26.32 -2.85 -3.31
CA THR A 38 27.15 -3.48 -2.26
C THR A 38 26.40 -3.66 -0.93
N LEU A 39 25.49 -2.74 -0.60
CA LEU A 39 24.64 -2.85 0.57
C LEU A 39 23.48 -3.82 0.34
N GLN A 40 22.74 -3.65 -0.77
CA GLN A 40 21.50 -4.38 -1.04
C GLN A 40 21.74 -5.87 -1.30
N GLU A 41 22.81 -6.24 -2.01
CA GLU A 41 23.12 -7.65 -2.31
C GLU A 41 23.48 -8.48 -1.07
N ARG A 42 23.76 -7.83 0.07
CA ARG A 42 23.95 -8.52 1.35
C ARG A 42 22.64 -8.87 2.04
N ILE A 43 21.54 -8.25 1.62
CA ILE A 43 20.20 -8.44 2.16
C ILE A 43 19.51 -9.48 1.27
N ALA A 44 19.78 -10.75 1.55
CA ALA A 44 19.26 -11.85 0.75
C ALA A 44 18.89 -13.06 1.61
N SER A 45 18.13 -13.97 1.00
CA SER A 45 17.90 -15.30 1.56
C SER A 45 19.02 -16.25 1.16
N THR A 46 19.52 -17.03 2.12
CA THR A 46 20.58 -18.04 1.94
C THR A 46 20.08 -19.40 2.40
N SER A 47 20.84 -20.46 2.15
CA SER A 47 20.54 -21.80 2.67
C SER A 47 20.55 -21.88 4.21
N SER A 48 21.21 -20.94 4.88
CA SER A 48 21.33 -20.91 6.35
C SER A 48 20.28 -20.04 7.05
N GLY A 49 19.50 -19.25 6.30
CA GLY A 49 18.52 -18.32 6.84
C GLY A 49 18.24 -17.16 5.89
N SER A 50 17.33 -16.28 6.28
CA SER A 50 16.91 -15.13 5.48
C SER A 50 17.00 -13.83 6.26
N VAL A 51 17.26 -12.74 5.52
CA VAL A 51 17.17 -11.37 6.03
C VAL A 51 16.14 -10.62 5.19
N THR A 52 14.98 -10.32 5.78
CA THR A 52 13.98 -9.45 5.16
C THR A 52 14.19 -8.02 5.64
N SER A 53 14.46 -7.10 4.72
CA SER A 53 14.66 -5.69 5.06
C SER A 53 13.47 -4.85 4.63
N VAL A 54 12.83 -4.19 5.60
CA VAL A 54 11.88 -3.10 5.35
C VAL A 54 12.66 -1.79 5.38
N GLN A 55 12.63 -1.05 4.27
CA GLN A 55 13.45 0.14 4.06
C GLN A 55 12.55 1.34 3.83
N ALA A 56 12.64 2.35 4.69
CA ALA A 56 11.99 3.63 4.45
C ALA A 56 12.78 4.40 3.39
N VAL A 57 12.13 4.71 2.27
CA VAL A 57 12.69 5.49 1.16
C VAL A 57 12.04 6.88 1.18
N TYR A 58 12.82 7.91 1.49
CA TYR A 58 12.36 9.28 1.30
C TYR A 58 12.47 9.65 -0.18
N VAL A 59 11.39 10.14 -0.77
CA VAL A 59 11.34 10.63 -2.15
C VAL A 59 11.48 12.16 -2.11
N PRO A 60 12.60 12.73 -2.59
CA PRO A 60 12.78 14.18 -2.61
C PRO A 60 11.73 14.85 -3.50
N ALA A 61 11.02 15.84 -2.94
CA ALA A 61 10.03 16.64 -3.68
C ALA A 61 8.94 15.82 -4.40
N ASP A 62 8.61 14.62 -3.89
CA ASP A 62 7.66 13.69 -4.50
C ASP A 62 8.05 13.25 -5.94
N ASP A 63 9.33 13.38 -6.34
CA ASP A 63 9.85 12.98 -7.66
C ASP A 63 10.46 11.56 -7.63
N LEU A 64 9.70 10.59 -8.16
CA LEU A 64 10.14 9.19 -8.29
C LEU A 64 11.24 8.99 -9.35
N THR A 65 11.50 9.99 -10.20
CA THR A 65 12.51 9.93 -11.26
C THR A 65 13.89 10.37 -10.79
N ASP A 66 14.00 10.87 -9.54
CA ASP A 66 15.29 11.20 -8.95
C ASP A 66 16.22 9.96 -8.92
N PRO A 67 17.52 10.12 -9.23
CA PRO A 67 18.46 8.99 -9.28
C PRO A 67 18.53 8.14 -8.00
N ALA A 68 18.33 8.72 -6.81
CA ALA A 68 18.42 7.99 -5.56
C ALA A 68 17.26 6.99 -5.35
N PRO A 69 15.97 7.40 -5.38
CA PRO A 69 14.86 6.45 -5.35
C PRO A 69 14.88 5.52 -6.56
N ALA A 70 15.18 6.00 -7.77
CA ALA A 70 15.24 5.16 -8.97
C ALA A 70 16.23 4.00 -8.83
N THR A 71 17.45 4.26 -8.32
CA THR A 71 18.46 3.22 -8.07
C THR A 71 18.09 2.32 -6.89
N THR A 72 17.37 2.85 -5.90
CA THR A 72 16.92 2.03 -4.76
C THR A 72 15.85 1.04 -5.21
N PHE A 73 14.89 1.48 -6.03
CA PHE A 73 13.78 0.65 -6.50
C PHE A 73 14.23 -0.56 -7.33
N THR A 74 15.35 -0.48 -8.05
CA THR A 74 15.86 -1.64 -8.82
C THR A 74 16.29 -2.81 -7.94
N HIS A 75 16.50 -2.61 -6.64
CA HIS A 75 16.86 -3.66 -5.68
C HIS A 75 15.70 -4.11 -4.80
N LEU A 76 14.52 -3.48 -4.89
CA LEU A 76 13.38 -3.80 -4.02
C LEU A 76 12.45 -4.81 -4.69
N ASP A 77 12.16 -5.91 -3.99
CA ASP A 77 11.18 -6.92 -4.45
C ASP A 77 9.72 -6.47 -4.31
N ALA A 78 9.45 -5.51 -3.44
CA ALA A 78 8.13 -4.93 -3.22
C ALA A 78 8.23 -3.46 -2.85
N THR A 79 7.26 -2.67 -3.31
CA THR A 79 7.11 -1.27 -2.98
C THR A 79 5.76 -1.06 -2.30
N THR A 80 5.78 -0.44 -1.13
CA THR A 80 4.57 -0.01 -0.41
C THR A 80 4.57 1.50 -0.39
N VAL A 81 3.75 2.11 -1.26
CA VAL A 81 3.68 3.56 -1.41
C VAL A 81 2.68 4.11 -0.41
N LEU A 82 3.09 5.14 0.34
CA LEU A 82 2.23 5.84 1.29
C LEU A 82 1.75 7.16 0.68
N SER A 83 0.44 7.31 0.54
CA SER A 83 -0.18 8.46 -0.12
C SER A 83 -0.79 9.44 0.87
N ARG A 84 -0.45 10.72 0.72
CA ARG A 84 -1.05 11.81 1.53
C ARG A 84 -2.56 11.89 1.33
N LYS A 85 -3.05 11.69 0.10
CA LYS A 85 -4.48 11.76 -0.23
C LYS A 85 -5.30 10.73 0.55
N ILE A 86 -4.74 9.53 0.76
CA ILE A 86 -5.40 8.46 1.52
C ILE A 86 -5.40 8.78 3.02
N ALA A 87 -4.29 9.32 3.54
CA ALA A 87 -4.21 9.75 4.93
C ALA A 87 -5.22 10.87 5.27
N GLU A 88 -5.43 11.81 4.35
CA GLU A 88 -6.43 12.90 4.49
C GLU A 88 -7.87 12.38 4.57
N GLN A 89 -8.15 11.20 4.01
CA GLN A 89 -9.44 10.52 4.13
C GLN A 89 -9.62 9.75 5.45
N GLY A 90 -8.61 9.78 6.33
CA GLY A 90 -8.58 9.09 7.61
C GLY A 90 -8.34 7.58 7.50
N ILE A 91 -7.90 7.08 6.35
CA ILE A 91 -7.62 5.66 6.12
C ILE A 91 -6.20 5.36 6.59
N TYR A 92 -6.06 4.47 7.57
CA TYR A 92 -4.77 4.03 8.11
C TYR A 92 -4.67 2.50 8.09
N PRO A 93 -3.56 1.93 7.56
CA PRO A 93 -2.42 2.63 6.98
C PRO A 93 -2.73 3.31 5.65
N ALA A 94 -2.05 4.42 5.36
CA ALA A 94 -2.26 5.21 4.15
C ALA A 94 -1.55 4.62 2.92
N VAL A 95 -1.64 3.29 2.73
CA VAL A 95 -1.05 2.57 1.61
C VAL A 95 -1.89 2.82 0.36
N ASP A 96 -1.24 3.19 -0.73
CA ASP A 96 -1.89 3.25 -2.05
C ASP A 96 -1.94 1.84 -2.67
N PRO A 97 -3.14 1.25 -2.84
CA PRO A 97 -3.27 -0.12 -3.33
C PRO A 97 -2.99 -0.28 -4.83
N LEU A 98 -2.95 0.82 -5.60
CA LEU A 98 -2.70 0.80 -7.05
C LEU A 98 -1.24 1.13 -7.38
N GLU A 99 -0.62 2.03 -6.62
CA GLU A 99 0.81 2.37 -6.80
C GLU A 99 1.76 1.39 -6.08
N SER A 100 1.27 0.67 -5.06
CA SER A 100 2.05 -0.38 -4.39
C SER A 100 2.13 -1.64 -5.24
N THR A 101 3.33 -2.22 -5.32
CA THR A 101 3.58 -3.40 -6.15
C THR A 101 4.41 -4.44 -5.41
N SER A 102 4.33 -5.68 -5.86
CA SER A 102 5.20 -6.76 -5.38
C SER A 102 5.51 -7.70 -6.52
N ARG A 103 6.79 -8.08 -6.63
CA ARG A 103 7.26 -9.06 -7.62
C ARG A 103 6.70 -10.45 -7.39
N ILE A 104 6.44 -10.82 -6.13
CA ILE A 104 5.96 -12.17 -5.78
C ILE A 104 4.44 -12.31 -5.87
N LEU A 105 3.71 -11.28 -6.32
CA LEU A 105 2.27 -11.36 -6.55
C LEU A 105 1.99 -12.08 -7.88
N GLU A 106 2.34 -13.35 -7.93
CA GLU A 106 2.18 -14.26 -9.06
C GLU A 106 1.45 -15.54 -8.60
N ALA A 107 0.55 -16.07 -9.42
CA ALA A 107 -0.34 -17.16 -9.04
C ALA A 107 0.39 -18.46 -8.66
N ASP A 108 1.54 -18.72 -9.26
CA ASP A 108 2.42 -19.85 -8.96
C ASP A 108 3.16 -19.71 -7.62
N ILE A 109 3.33 -18.48 -7.11
CA ILE A 109 3.98 -18.21 -5.82
C ILE A 109 2.95 -18.11 -4.69
N VAL A 110 1.94 -17.25 -4.84
CA VAL A 110 0.97 -16.98 -3.76
C VAL A 110 -0.28 -17.87 -3.79
N GLY A 111 -0.46 -18.64 -4.87
CA GLY A 111 -1.65 -19.43 -5.14
C GLY A 111 -2.70 -18.64 -5.94
N GLU A 112 -3.46 -19.37 -6.76
CA GLU A 112 -4.46 -18.81 -7.68
C GLU A 112 -5.51 -17.96 -6.96
N GLU A 113 -6.02 -18.44 -5.82
CA GLU A 113 -7.06 -17.75 -5.07
C GLU A 113 -6.61 -16.37 -4.58
N HIS A 114 -5.41 -16.27 -4.01
CA HIS A 114 -4.87 -15.00 -3.52
C HIS A 114 -4.63 -14.05 -4.69
N TYR A 115 -4.02 -14.54 -5.77
CA TYR A 115 -3.74 -13.75 -6.97
C TYR A 115 -5.02 -13.17 -7.59
N GLN A 116 -6.04 -14.01 -7.82
CA GLN A 116 -7.31 -13.58 -8.40
C GLN A 116 -8.01 -12.53 -7.55
N VAL A 117 -8.10 -12.75 -6.23
CA VAL A 117 -8.75 -11.79 -5.32
C VAL A 117 -8.01 -10.45 -5.33
N ALA A 118 -6.68 -10.47 -5.27
CA ALA A 118 -5.87 -9.24 -5.34
C ALA A 118 -6.09 -8.48 -6.66
N ARG A 119 -6.11 -9.20 -7.80
CA ARG A 119 -6.36 -8.60 -9.12
C ARG A 119 -7.77 -8.01 -9.24
N SER A 120 -8.80 -8.72 -8.79
CA SER A 120 -10.17 -8.21 -8.80
C SER A 120 -10.35 -6.97 -7.93
N VAL A 121 -9.68 -6.91 -6.78
CA VAL A 121 -9.66 -5.70 -5.93
C VAL A 121 -8.99 -4.53 -6.67
N GLN A 122 -7.82 -4.75 -7.27
CA GLN A 122 -7.14 -3.72 -8.06
C GLN A 122 -7.98 -3.22 -9.23
N GLU A 123 -8.61 -4.12 -10.00
CA GLU A 123 -9.51 -3.77 -11.11
C GLU A 123 -10.72 -2.95 -10.64
N THR A 124 -11.32 -3.33 -9.51
CA THR A 124 -12.47 -2.61 -8.94
C THR A 124 -12.08 -1.20 -8.51
N LEU A 125 -10.92 -1.06 -7.86
CA LEU A 125 -10.38 0.24 -7.42
C LEU A 125 -9.94 1.11 -8.61
N GLN A 126 -9.38 0.51 -9.66
CA GLN A 126 -9.00 1.20 -10.88
C GLN A 126 -10.22 1.77 -11.61
N LYS A 127 -11.27 0.95 -11.79
CA LYS A 127 -12.54 1.42 -12.36
C LYS A 127 -13.15 2.54 -11.52
N TYR A 128 -13.08 2.44 -10.19
CA TYR A 128 -13.56 3.51 -9.31
C TYR A 128 -12.81 4.83 -9.54
N ASN A 129 -11.49 4.80 -9.68
CA ASN A 129 -10.70 6.01 -10.00
C ASN A 129 -11.11 6.62 -11.34
N GLU A 130 -11.37 5.81 -12.37
CA GLU A 130 -11.85 6.30 -13.67
C GLU A 130 -13.25 6.96 -13.56
N LEU A 131 -14.11 6.42 -12.70
CA LEU A 131 -15.44 6.96 -12.45
C LEU A 131 -15.43 8.19 -11.52
N GLN A 132 -14.38 8.42 -10.72
CA GLN A 132 -14.31 9.56 -9.79
C GLN A 132 -14.42 10.91 -10.51
N ASP A 133 -13.74 11.07 -11.66
CA ASP A 133 -13.79 12.32 -12.43
C ASP A 133 -15.20 12.58 -12.98
N ILE A 134 -15.89 11.52 -13.42
CA ILE A 134 -17.27 11.59 -13.88
C ILE A 134 -18.20 11.97 -12.73
N ILE A 135 -18.05 11.33 -11.56
CA ILE A 135 -18.84 11.62 -10.35
C ILE A 135 -18.65 13.08 -9.91
N ALA A 136 -17.43 13.61 -10.00
CA ALA A 136 -17.13 14.98 -9.60
C ALA A 136 -17.81 16.03 -10.49
N ILE A 137 -18.08 15.70 -11.76
CA ILE A 137 -18.69 16.62 -12.74
C ILE A 137 -20.20 16.45 -12.81
N LEU A 138 -20.67 15.21 -12.96
CA LEU A 138 -22.07 14.88 -13.25
C LEU A 138 -22.87 14.44 -12.01
N GLY A 139 -22.19 14.02 -10.95
CA GLY A 139 -22.82 13.42 -9.77
C GLY A 139 -23.02 11.91 -9.89
N MET A 140 -23.29 11.26 -8.76
CA MET A 140 -23.42 9.80 -8.67
C MET A 140 -24.71 9.28 -9.34
N ASP A 141 -25.74 10.11 -9.46
CA ASP A 141 -27.05 9.71 -9.98
C ASP A 141 -27.03 9.42 -11.48
N GLU A 142 -26.09 10.04 -12.22
CA GLU A 142 -25.91 9.90 -13.67
C GLU A 142 -25.19 8.62 -14.09
N LEU A 143 -24.62 7.88 -13.12
CA LEU A 143 -24.00 6.59 -13.38
C LEU A 143 -25.03 5.50 -13.66
N SER A 144 -24.63 4.51 -14.46
CA SER A 144 -25.40 3.28 -14.63
C SER A 144 -25.54 2.53 -13.30
N ASP A 145 -26.58 1.70 -13.15
CA ASP A 145 -26.77 0.91 -11.93
C ASP A 145 -25.61 -0.07 -11.67
N GLU A 146 -24.92 -0.50 -12.73
CA GLU A 146 -23.72 -1.34 -12.64
C GLU A 146 -22.53 -0.54 -12.11
N ASP A 147 -22.28 0.65 -12.66
CA ASP A 147 -21.20 1.52 -12.20
C ASP A 147 -21.42 1.98 -10.74
N LYS A 148 -22.67 2.28 -10.37
CA LYS A 148 -23.03 2.59 -8.99
C LYS A 148 -22.64 1.45 -8.04
N LYS A 149 -22.87 0.19 -8.42
CA LYS A 149 -22.46 -0.98 -7.63
C LYS A 149 -20.94 -1.08 -7.51
N ILE A 150 -20.21 -0.86 -8.61
CA ILE A 150 -18.74 -0.88 -8.62
C ILE A 150 -18.20 0.20 -7.66
N VAL A 151 -18.72 1.43 -7.74
CA VAL A 151 -18.32 2.54 -6.88
C VAL A 151 -18.57 2.22 -5.41
N LEU A 152 -19.75 1.70 -5.07
CA LEU A 152 -20.08 1.33 -3.69
C LEU A 152 -19.17 0.21 -3.16
N ARG A 153 -18.90 -0.82 -3.96
CA ARG A 153 -17.96 -1.89 -3.60
C ARG A 153 -16.53 -1.36 -3.43
N ALA A 154 -16.06 -0.50 -4.34
CA ALA A 154 -14.75 0.11 -4.25
C ALA A 154 -14.59 0.96 -2.98
N ARG A 155 -15.60 1.76 -2.62
CA ARG A 155 -15.62 2.53 -1.37
C ARG A 155 -15.55 1.64 -0.14
N ARG A 156 -16.28 0.52 -0.13
CA ARG A 156 -16.18 -0.51 0.93
C ARG A 156 -14.79 -1.12 1.00
N MET A 157 -14.20 -1.49 -0.14
CA MET A 157 -12.83 -2.03 -0.21
C MET A 157 -11.79 -1.03 0.32
N GLN A 158 -11.87 0.25 -0.09
CA GLN A 158 -10.97 1.30 0.41
C GLN A 158 -11.06 1.46 1.92
N ARG A 159 -12.28 1.42 2.49
CA ARG A 159 -12.45 1.46 3.95
C ARG A 159 -11.95 0.18 4.61
N PHE A 160 -12.18 -0.99 4.01
CA PHE A 160 -11.75 -2.28 4.55
C PHE A 160 -10.24 -2.48 4.53
N LEU A 161 -9.49 -1.74 3.69
CA LEU A 161 -8.04 -1.66 3.77
C LEU A 161 -7.53 -0.93 5.02
N SER A 162 -8.39 -0.20 5.75
CA SER A 162 -8.03 0.39 7.04
C SER A 162 -8.05 -0.64 8.17
N GLN A 163 -7.04 -0.61 9.03
CA GLN A 163 -6.89 -1.54 10.13
C GLN A 163 -6.36 -0.82 11.38
N PRO A 164 -6.96 -1.03 12.57
CA PRO A 164 -6.46 -0.46 13.81
C PRO A 164 -5.14 -1.14 14.22
N PHE A 165 -4.13 -0.33 14.52
CA PHE A 165 -2.81 -0.81 14.92
C PHE A 165 -2.66 -0.93 16.42
N HIS A 166 -2.04 -2.01 16.89
CA HIS A 166 -1.69 -2.21 18.30
C HIS A 166 -0.82 -1.07 18.86
N VAL A 167 0.07 -0.50 18.03
CA VAL A 167 0.90 0.64 18.43
C VAL A 167 0.11 1.95 18.52
N ALA A 168 -1.01 2.06 17.81
CA ALA A 168 -1.86 3.25 17.80
C ALA A 168 -2.90 3.24 18.92
N GLU A 169 -3.13 2.09 19.57
CA GLU A 169 -4.15 1.90 20.60
C GLU A 169 -4.07 2.93 21.74
N LYS A 170 -2.85 3.31 22.16
CA LYS A 170 -2.64 4.34 23.20
C LYS A 170 -3.12 5.73 22.80
N PHE A 171 -3.19 6.02 21.51
CA PHE A 171 -3.56 7.34 20.97
C PHE A 171 -5.00 7.35 20.46
N SER A 172 -5.45 6.27 19.84
CA SER A 172 -6.80 6.15 19.25
C SER A 172 -7.85 5.64 20.24
N GLY A 173 -7.45 4.91 21.29
CA GLY A 173 -8.36 4.17 22.16
C GLY A 173 -9.02 2.94 21.51
N VAL A 174 -8.70 2.64 20.25
CA VAL A 174 -9.23 1.49 19.52
C VAL A 174 -8.22 0.34 19.61
N PRO A 175 -8.64 -0.86 20.07
CA PRO A 175 -7.73 -1.99 20.20
C PRO A 175 -7.18 -2.42 18.85
N GLY A 176 -5.88 -2.71 18.82
CA GLY A 176 -5.24 -3.24 17.63
C GLY A 176 -5.84 -4.57 17.17
N ARG A 177 -5.77 -4.82 15.85
CA ARG A 177 -6.16 -6.10 15.26
C ARG A 177 -5.01 -6.73 14.51
N TYR A 178 -4.91 -8.05 14.60
CA TYR A 178 -4.05 -8.88 13.76
C TYR A 178 -4.96 -9.76 12.91
N VAL A 179 -4.80 -9.71 11.59
CA VAL A 179 -5.67 -10.42 10.65
C VAL A 179 -4.83 -11.48 9.93
N PRO A 180 -5.17 -12.77 10.04
CA PRO A 180 -4.52 -13.83 9.28
C PRO A 180 -4.75 -13.66 7.78
N ARG A 181 -3.76 -14.06 6.97
CA ARG A 181 -3.80 -13.93 5.51
C ARG A 181 -5.04 -14.60 4.90
N GLU A 182 -5.39 -15.78 5.39
CA GLU A 182 -6.54 -16.55 4.90
C GLU A 182 -7.86 -15.80 5.16
N GLU A 183 -7.96 -15.09 6.29
CA GLU A 183 -9.13 -14.25 6.60
C GLU A 183 -9.18 -13.00 5.72
N THR A 184 -8.02 -12.40 5.41
CA THR A 184 -7.93 -11.26 4.47
C THR A 184 -8.45 -11.66 3.09
N ILE A 185 -7.96 -12.78 2.55
CA ILE A 185 -8.37 -13.28 1.23
C ILE A 185 -9.87 -13.57 1.21
N ARG A 186 -10.38 -14.26 2.25
CA ARG A 186 -11.81 -14.54 2.40
C ARG A 186 -12.65 -13.26 2.46
N GLY A 187 -12.23 -12.28 3.26
CA GLY A 187 -12.94 -11.02 3.43
C GLY A 187 -13.04 -10.22 2.14
N PHE A 188 -11.93 -10.05 1.42
CA PHE A 188 -11.95 -9.36 0.13
C PHE A 188 -12.74 -10.14 -0.93
N ARG A 189 -12.66 -11.48 -0.95
CA ARG A 189 -13.49 -12.30 -1.84
C ARG A 189 -14.98 -12.06 -1.60
N GLU A 190 -15.44 -12.03 -0.36
CA GLU A 190 -16.86 -11.78 -0.07
C GLU A 190 -17.34 -10.39 -0.54
N ILE A 191 -16.47 -9.37 -0.46
CA ILE A 191 -16.77 -8.03 -0.97
C ILE A 191 -16.81 -8.03 -2.51
N VAL A 192 -15.83 -8.67 -3.17
CA VAL A 192 -15.79 -8.80 -4.64
C VAL A 192 -17.02 -9.54 -5.17
N ASP A 193 -17.40 -10.65 -4.52
CA ASP A 193 -18.56 -11.47 -4.86
C ASP A 193 -19.91 -10.75 -4.62
N GLY A 194 -19.91 -9.62 -3.91
CA GLY A 194 -21.12 -8.85 -3.58
C GLY A 194 -21.92 -9.38 -2.39
N LYS A 195 -21.38 -10.35 -1.64
CA LYS A 195 -22.05 -10.89 -0.43
C LYS A 195 -22.19 -9.86 0.68
N MET A 196 -21.42 -8.78 0.58
CA MET A 196 -21.37 -7.71 1.57
C MET A 196 -22.02 -6.41 1.07
N ASP A 197 -22.81 -6.47 -0.01
CA ASP A 197 -23.42 -5.28 -0.64
C ASP A 197 -24.53 -4.64 0.19
N ASP A 198 -25.14 -5.38 1.11
CA ASP A 198 -26.21 -4.88 1.97
C ASP A 198 -25.69 -4.09 3.19
N TYR A 199 -24.38 -4.16 3.46
CA TYR A 199 -23.78 -3.51 4.62
C TYR A 199 -23.36 -2.05 4.32
N PRO A 200 -23.53 -1.13 5.29
CA PRO A 200 -23.14 0.26 5.13
C PRO A 200 -21.62 0.42 5.08
N GLU A 201 -21.13 1.39 4.30
CA GLU A 201 -19.68 1.66 4.15
C GLU A 201 -18.97 1.90 5.50
N ALA A 202 -19.65 2.54 6.45
CA ALA A 202 -19.11 2.85 7.77
C ALA A 202 -18.74 1.60 8.58
N ALA A 203 -19.37 0.44 8.30
CA ALA A 203 -19.05 -0.82 8.96
C ALA A 203 -17.68 -1.38 8.55
N PHE A 204 -17.15 -1.00 7.38
CA PHE A 204 -15.86 -1.47 6.87
C PHE A 204 -14.68 -0.64 7.38
N PHE A 205 -14.91 0.44 8.11
CA PHE A 205 -13.86 1.33 8.57
C PHE A 205 -13.26 0.88 9.91
N ASN A 206 -11.93 0.80 10.01
CA ASN A 206 -11.17 0.42 11.22
C ASN A 206 -11.65 -0.89 11.86
N VAL A 207 -11.67 -1.97 11.06
CA VAL A 207 -12.02 -3.32 11.50
C VAL A 207 -10.87 -4.27 11.18
N GLY A 208 -10.83 -5.44 11.83
CA GLY A 208 -9.89 -6.50 11.50
C GLY A 208 -10.41 -7.39 10.36
N GLY A 209 -11.40 -8.22 10.68
CA GLY A 209 -11.94 -9.23 9.76
C GLY A 209 -13.33 -8.89 9.23
N ILE A 210 -13.78 -9.67 8.25
CA ILE A 210 -15.12 -9.51 7.66
C ILE A 210 -16.25 -9.80 8.66
N ASP A 211 -15.99 -10.64 9.66
CA ASP A 211 -16.97 -10.95 10.71
C ASP A 211 -17.21 -9.72 11.62
N GLU A 212 -16.16 -8.94 11.92
CA GLU A 212 -16.29 -7.68 12.67
C GLU A 212 -17.08 -6.61 11.90
N VAL A 213 -17.03 -6.63 10.56
CA VAL A 213 -17.88 -5.75 9.72
C VAL A 213 -19.35 -6.03 9.99
N ARG A 214 -19.74 -7.31 10.06
CA ARG A 214 -21.13 -7.70 10.30
C ARG A 214 -21.58 -7.27 11.69
N GLU A 215 -20.76 -7.53 12.71
CA GLU A 215 -21.05 -7.09 14.09
C GLU A 215 -21.20 -5.57 14.20
N LYS A 216 -20.32 -4.83 13.53
CA LYS A 216 -20.37 -3.36 13.53
C LYS A 216 -21.58 -2.83 12.77
N ALA A 217 -21.96 -3.47 11.68
CA ALA A 217 -23.15 -3.09 10.94
C ALA A 217 -24.44 -3.30 11.72
N GLU A 218 -24.54 -4.36 12.53
CA GLU A 218 -25.70 -4.57 13.40
C GLU A 218 -25.78 -3.48 14.47
N LYS A 219 -24.66 -3.10 15.10
CA LYS A 219 -24.63 -1.98 16.06
C LYS A 219 -25.08 -0.65 15.43
N LEU A 220 -24.65 -0.39 14.20
CA LEU A 220 -25.06 0.82 13.45
C LEU A 220 -26.55 0.84 13.06
N LYS A 221 -27.24 -0.30 13.09
CA LYS A 221 -28.70 -0.36 12.88
C LYS A 221 -29.48 -0.15 14.17
N GLU A 222 -28.87 -0.44 15.31
CA GLU A 222 -29.47 -0.28 16.64
C GLU A 222 -29.36 1.17 17.16
N GLU A 223 -28.40 1.94 16.65
CA GLU A 223 -28.21 3.39 16.90
C GLU A 223 -29.06 4.27 15.95
#